data_AF-A0A5N8XKC1-F1
#
_entry.id   AF-A0A5N8XKC1-F1
#
_cell.length_a   1.000
_cell.length_b   1.000
_cell.length_c   1.000
_cell.angle_alpha   90.00
_cell.angle_beta   90.00
_cell.angle_gamma   90.00
#
_symmetry.space_group_name_H-M   'P 1'
#
loop_
_entity.id
_entity.type
_entity.pdbx_description
1 polymer ?
#
loop_
_entity_poly.entity_id
_entity_poly.type
_entity_poly.pdbx_seq_one_letter_code
_entity_poly.pdbx_strand_id
1 'polypeptide(L)'
;MLAIGRALMAGPRVLLLDEPSMGLSPKLVGFILDTLRRLREEGLSLLLVEQNAKLTFGATSHCLVMENGSVAMTGTSEELSRDTRVRRIYLGL
;
A
#
# COMPACT_ATOMS: atom_id res chain seq x y z
N MET A 1 12.68 -0.05 8.36
CA MET A 1 12.04 -0.19 9.68
C MET A 1 12.30 0.98 10.64
N LEU A 2 13.53 1.51 10.78
CA LEU A 2 13.81 2.64 11.67
C LEU A 2 12.94 3.89 11.39
N ALA A 3 12.77 4.25 10.11
CA ALA A 3 11.94 5.41 9.73
C ALA A 3 10.47 5.25 10.17
N ILE A 4 9.90 4.06 9.99
CA ILE A 4 8.54 3.74 10.42
C ILE A 4 8.44 3.82 11.95
N GLY A 5 9.38 3.19 12.67
CA GLY A 5 9.43 3.26 14.13
C GLY A 5 9.50 4.69 14.64
N ARG A 6 10.34 5.54 14.03
CA ARG A 6 10.45 6.96 14.37
C ARG A 6 9.14 7.71 14.15
N ALA A 7 8.41 7.43 13.08
CA ALA A 7 7.11 8.05 12.83
C ALA A 7 6.06 7.63 13.88
N LEU A 8 6.08 6.37 14.32
CA LEU A 8 5.15 5.87 15.34
C LEU A 8 5.37 6.49 16.72
N MET A 9 6.60 6.89 17.07
CA MET A 9 6.89 7.55 18.35
C MET A 9 6.13 8.87 18.54
N ALA A 10 5.64 9.50 17.46
CA ALA A 10 4.82 10.71 17.52
C ALA A 10 3.36 10.44 17.92
N GLY A 11 2.95 9.18 18.13
CA GLY A 11 1.55 8.80 18.35
C GLY A 11 0.60 9.25 17.23
N PRO A 12 0.94 9.03 15.94
CA PRO A 12 0.14 9.55 14.85
C PRO A 12 -1.24 8.88 14.80
N ARG A 13 -2.25 9.61 14.33
CA ARG A 13 -3.56 9.02 13.96
C ARG A 13 -3.57 8.48 12.54
N VAL A 14 -2.69 9.00 11.68
CA VAL A 14 -2.53 8.60 10.28
C VAL A 14 -1.04 8.49 9.96
N LEU A 15 -0.63 7.39 9.35
CA LEU A 15 0.72 7.18 8.86
C LEU A 15 0.73 7.14 7.33
N LEU A 16 1.52 8.03 6.74
CA LEU A 16 1.75 8.10 5.29
C LEU A 16 3.05 7.37 4.96
N LEU A 17 3.01 6.51 3.96
CA LEU A 17 4.13 5.69 3.52
C LEU A 17 4.33 5.89 2.03
N ASP A 18 5.50 6.39 1.66
CA ASP A 18 5.90 6.61 0.26
C ASP A 18 6.90 5.52 -0.14
N GLU A 19 6.47 4.65 -1.05
CA GLU A 19 7.23 3.53 -1.62
C GLU A 19 8.03 2.69 -0.59
N PRO A 20 7.40 2.19 0.50
CA PRO A 20 8.12 1.50 1.56
C PRO A 20 8.75 0.17 1.15
N SER A 21 8.35 -0.41 0.01
CA SER A 21 8.90 -1.68 -0.50
C SER A 21 10.05 -1.52 -1.49
N MET A 22 10.33 -0.30 -1.98
CA MET A 22 11.30 -0.07 -3.05
C MET A 22 12.72 -0.55 -2.66
N GLY A 23 13.33 -1.34 -3.54
CA GLY A 23 14.70 -1.83 -3.37
C GLY A 23 14.88 -2.91 -2.29
N LEU A 24 13.79 -3.43 -1.72
CA LEU A 24 13.85 -4.43 -0.65
C LEU A 24 13.73 -5.86 -1.19
N SER A 25 14.27 -6.81 -0.43
CA SER A 25 14.11 -8.23 -0.73
C SER A 25 12.65 -8.68 -0.51
N PRO A 26 12.15 -9.69 -1.26
CA PRO A 26 10.77 -10.18 -1.11
C PRO A 26 10.39 -10.57 0.33
N LYS A 27 11.34 -11.11 1.09
CA LYS A 27 11.14 -11.47 2.50
C LYS A 27 10.87 -10.23 3.36
N LEU A 28 11.64 -9.16 3.16
CA LEU A 28 11.50 -7.94 3.92
C LEU A 28 10.21 -7.20 3.57
N VAL A 29 9.83 -7.24 2.30
CA VAL A 29 8.53 -6.74 1.84
C VAL A 29 7.37 -7.43 2.56
N GLY A 30 7.37 -8.76 2.64
CA GLY A 30 6.34 -9.50 3.39
C GLY A 30 6.27 -9.08 4.85
N PHE A 31 7.43 -8.96 5.50
CA PHE A 31 7.51 -8.51 6.89
C PHE A 31 6.96 -7.08 7.10
N ILE A 32 7.20 -6.17 6.16
CA ILE A 32 6.61 -4.83 6.19
C ILE A 32 5.09 -4.90 6.07
N LEU A 33 4.55 -5.65 5.11
CA LEU A 33 3.10 -5.77 4.93
C LEU A 33 2.41 -6.31 6.19
N ASP A 34 2.97 -7.35 6.82
CA ASP A 34 2.40 -7.92 8.04
C ASP A 34 2.43 -6.92 9.20
N THR A 35 3.50 -6.13 9.30
CA THR A 35 3.59 -5.04 10.28
C THR A 35 2.53 -3.97 10.03
N LEU A 36 2.32 -3.56 8.77
CA LEU A 36 1.31 -2.56 8.41
C LEU A 36 -0.11 -3.07 8.68
N ARG A 37 -0.40 -4.34 8.38
CA ARG A 37 -1.69 -4.95 8.72
C ARG A 37 -1.96 -4.90 10.22
N ARG A 38 -0.98 -5.29 11.04
CA ARG A 38 -1.14 -5.25 12.50
C ARG A 38 -1.38 -3.85 13.03
N LEU A 39 -0.63 -2.85 12.55
CA LEU A 39 -0.82 -1.45 12.94
C LEU A 39 -2.22 -0.95 12.59
N ARG A 40 -2.76 -1.37 11.44
CA ARG A 40 -4.15 -1.06 11.06
C ARG A 40 -5.16 -1.71 12.01
N GLU A 41 -4.95 -2.97 12.38
CA GLU A 41 -5.79 -3.69 13.35
C GLU A 41 -5.76 -3.03 14.74
N GLU A 42 -4.61 -2.43 15.12
CA GLU A 42 -4.44 -1.62 16.33
C GLU A 42 -5.12 -0.22 16.23
N GLY A 43 -5.75 0.11 15.10
CA GLY A 43 -6.53 1.34 14.89
C GLY A 43 -5.80 2.48 14.20
N LEU A 44 -4.56 2.28 13.76
CA LEU A 44 -3.81 3.28 13.00
C LEU A 44 -4.33 3.38 11.57
N SER A 45 -4.70 4.59 11.12
CA SER A 45 -5.05 4.82 9.71
C SER A 45 -3.77 4.87 8.86
N LEU A 46 -3.79 4.20 7.70
CA LEU A 46 -2.64 4.13 6.81
C LEU A 46 -2.99 4.70 5.43
N LEU A 47 -2.10 5.53 4.89
CA LEU A 47 -2.12 5.93 3.49
C LEU A 47 -0.81 5.44 2.84
N LEU A 48 -0.94 4.54 1.87
CA LEU A 48 0.17 3.90 1.20
C LEU A 48 0.25 4.38 -0.24
N VAL A 49 1.42 4.90 -0.64
CA VAL A 49 1.79 5.18 -2.02
C VAL A 49 2.77 4.11 -2.46
N GLU A 50 2.43 3.38 -3.51
CA GLU A 50 3.21 2.22 -3.98
C GLU A 50 3.07 2.04 -5.49
N GLN A 51 4.16 1.61 -6.12
CA GLN A 51 4.15 1.19 -7.52
C GLN A 51 3.79 -0.29 -7.65
N ASN A 52 4.00 -1.06 -6.58
CA ASN A 52 3.69 -2.49 -6.59
C ASN A 52 2.21 -2.74 -6.28
N ALA A 53 1.39 -2.87 -7.33
CA ALA A 53 -0.04 -3.08 -7.20
C ALA A 53 -0.39 -4.35 -6.39
N LYS A 54 0.36 -5.44 -6.56
CA LYS A 54 0.10 -6.70 -5.84
C LYS A 54 0.28 -6.54 -4.33
N LEU A 55 1.32 -5.82 -3.90
CA LEU A 55 1.54 -5.51 -2.49
C LEU A 55 0.46 -4.57 -1.95
N THR A 56 0.14 -3.53 -2.74
CA THR A 56 -0.85 -2.51 -2.39
C THR A 56 -2.19 -3.16 -2.08
N PHE A 57 -2.70 -4.02 -2.97
CA PHE A 57 -3.99 -4.68 -2.76
C PHE A 57 -4.00 -5.61 -1.55
N GLY A 58 -2.86 -6.18 -1.17
CA GLY A 58 -2.74 -7.02 0.01
C GLY A 58 -2.74 -6.24 1.34
N ALA A 59 -2.32 -4.97 1.33
CA ALA A 59 -2.14 -4.17 2.54
C ALA A 59 -3.14 -3.02 2.71
N THR A 60 -4.08 -2.84 1.79
CA THR A 60 -5.10 -1.76 1.79
C THR A 60 -6.52 -2.34 1.75
N SER A 61 -7.53 -1.55 2.11
CA SER A 61 -8.95 -1.90 1.90
C SER A 61 -9.55 -1.20 0.68
N HIS A 62 -9.08 0.02 0.41
CA HIS A 62 -9.44 0.82 -0.74
C HIS A 62 -8.18 1.34 -1.41
N CYS A 63 -8.23 1.49 -2.74
CA CYS A 63 -7.15 2.10 -3.50
C CYS A 63 -7.68 3.15 -4.47
N LEU A 64 -6.79 4.07 -4.80
CA LEU A 64 -6.92 4.96 -5.94
C LEU A 64 -5.81 4.61 -6.93
N VAL A 65 -6.16 4.54 -8.20
CA VAL A 65 -5.21 4.36 -9.29
C VAL A 65 -5.02 5.71 -9.97
N MET A 66 -3.78 6.17 -10.02
CA MET A 66 -3.42 7.45 -10.61
C MET A 66 -2.65 7.28 -11.91
N GLU A 67 -3.06 8.00 -12.94
CA GLU A 67 -2.40 8.05 -14.24
C GLU A 67 -2.32 9.50 -14.71
N ASN A 68 -1.13 9.91 -15.19
CA ASN A 68 -0.89 11.24 -15.75
C ASN A 68 -1.38 12.41 -14.85
N GLY A 69 -1.22 12.26 -13.54
CA GLY A 69 -1.64 13.27 -12.55
C GLY A 69 -3.15 13.31 -12.25
N SER A 70 -3.92 12.34 -12.74
CA SER A 70 -5.36 12.23 -12.51
C SER A 70 -5.75 10.89 -11.89
N VAL A 71 -6.84 10.85 -11.13
CA VAL A 71 -7.40 9.59 -10.61
C VAL A 71 -8.13 8.89 -11.75
N ALA A 72 -7.54 7.81 -12.26
CA ALA A 72 -8.13 7.00 -13.31
C ALA A 72 -9.21 6.06 -12.76
N MET A 73 -8.99 5.50 -11.57
CA MET A 73 -9.92 4.57 -10.93
C MET A 73 -9.91 4.68 -9.41
N THR A 74 -11.00 4.29 -8.77
CA THR A 74 -11.12 4.16 -7.31
C THR A 74 -12.03 2.97 -7.00
N GLY A 75 -11.73 2.25 -5.94
CA GLY A 75 -12.52 1.09 -5.53
C GLY A 75 -11.92 0.39 -4.33
N THR A 76 -12.55 -0.70 -3.92
CA THR A 76 -11.94 -1.61 -2.95
C THR A 76 -10.72 -2.30 -3.56
N SER A 77 -9.78 -2.68 -2.72
CA SER A 77 -8.59 -3.44 -3.15
C SER A 77 -8.98 -4.76 -3.82
N GLU A 78 -10.11 -5.37 -3.40
CA GLU A 78 -10.66 -6.57 -4.01
C GLU A 78 -11.19 -6.31 -5.43
N GLU A 79 -12.04 -5.30 -5.63
CA GLU A 79 -12.57 -4.94 -6.95
C GLU A 79 -11.44 -4.61 -7.93
N LEU A 80 -10.50 -3.76 -7.50
CA LEU A 80 -9.39 -3.31 -8.34
C LEU A 80 -8.40 -4.43 -8.67
N SER A 81 -8.20 -5.40 -7.77
CA SER A 81 -7.36 -6.57 -8.07
C SER A 81 -7.93 -7.48 -9.18
N ARG A 82 -9.26 -7.42 -9.39
CA ARG A 82 -9.98 -8.20 -10.40
C ARG A 82 -10.21 -7.42 -11.70
N ASP A 83 -10.10 -6.09 -11.70
CA ASP A 83 -10.29 -5.26 -12.89
C ASP A 83 -9.19 -5.54 -13.94
N THR A 84 -9.60 -5.92 -15.14
CA THR A 84 -8.70 -6.28 -16.24
C THR A 84 -7.80 -5.14 -16.72
N ARG A 85 -8.22 -3.87 -16.58
CA ARG A 85 -7.39 -2.71 -16.92
C ARG A 85 -6.25 -2.57 -15.92
N VAL A 86 -6.56 -2.65 -14.62
CA VAL A 86 -5.55 -2.59 -13.55
C VAL A 86 -4.54 -3.72 -13.69
N ARG A 87 -5.00 -4.93 -13.99
CA ARG A 87 -4.13 -6.10 -14.21
C ARG A 87 -3.22 -5.92 -15.43
N ARG A 88 -3.73 -5.34 -16.51
CA ARG A 88 -2.93 -5.04 -17.71
C ARG A 88 -1.87 -3.99 -17.44
N ILE A 89 -2.24 -2.88 -16.80
CA ILE A 89 -1.37 -1.72 -16.58
C ILE A 89 -0.28 -2.04 -15.54
N TYR A 90 -0.65 -2.68 -14.43
CA TYR A 90 0.24 -2.83 -13.28
C TYR A 90 0.74 -4.26 -13.01
N LEU A 91 0.09 -5.29 -13.56
CA LEU A 91 0.48 -6.69 -13.34
C LEU A 91 0.97 -7.39 -14.62
N GLY A 92 0.89 -6.73 -15.78
CA GLY A 92 1.33 -7.29 -17.06
C GLY A 92 0.52 -8.51 -17.52
N LEU A 93 -0.73 -8.63 -17.08
CA LEU A 93 -1.66 -9.74 -17.36
C LEU A 93 -2.81 -9.33 -18.28
#